data_AF-A0AA42BVJ5-F1
#
_entry.id   AF-A0AA42BVJ5-F1
#
_cell.length_a   1.000
_cell.length_b   1.000
_cell.length_c   1.000
_cell.angle_alpha   90.00
_cell.angle_beta   90.00
_cell.angle_gamma   90.00
#
_symmetry.space_group_name_H-M   'P 1'
#
loop_
_entity.id
_entity.type
_entity.pdbx_description
1 polymer ?
#
loop_
_entity_poly.entity_id
_entity_poly.type
_entity_poly.pdbx_seq_one_letter_code
_entity_poly.pdbx_strand_id
1 'polypeptide(L)'
;EASRSINDHFFDTADHVLLATGLKFSDALAGSAYGPRIDAPLFTVKADCIPAATLAQIEELGATKVTLLGGPASLSVAVAELTSCEPRA
;
A
#
# COMPACT_ATOMS: atom_id res chain seq x y z
N GLU A 1 -1.67 -2.52 -8.95
CA GLU A 1 -2.74 -3.07 -9.82
C GLU A 1 -3.52 -4.19 -9.16
N ALA A 2 -3.03 -5.42 -9.06
CA ALA A 2 -3.79 -6.54 -8.48
C ALA A 2 -4.31 -6.25 -7.05
N SER A 3 -3.46 -5.70 -6.18
CA SER A 3 -3.89 -5.31 -4.82
C SER A 3 -5.02 -4.28 -4.83
N ARG A 4 -5.00 -3.32 -5.76
CA ARG A 4 -6.03 -2.28 -5.89
C ARG A 4 -7.38 -2.90 -6.24
N SER A 5 -7.39 -3.81 -7.22
CA SER A 5 -8.60 -4.51 -7.64
C SER A 5 -9.17 -5.43 -6.56
N ILE A 6 -8.32 -6.06 -5.75
CA ILE A 6 -8.77 -6.84 -4.59
C ILE A 6 -9.39 -5.89 -3.56
N ASN A 7 -8.69 -4.80 -3.22
CA ASN A 7 -9.16 -3.88 -2.19
C ASN A 7 -10.48 -3.22 -2.59
N ASP A 8 -10.65 -2.84 -3.86
CA ASP A 8 -11.90 -2.30 -4.44
C ASP A 8 -13.11 -3.23 -4.25
N HIS A 9 -12.88 -4.54 -4.20
CA HIS A 9 -13.95 -5.51 -4.03
C HIS A 9 -14.33 -5.76 -2.57
N PHE A 10 -13.39 -5.60 -1.64
CA PHE A 10 -13.56 -6.01 -0.24
C PHE A 10 -13.68 -4.83 0.73
N PHE A 11 -13.29 -3.63 0.34
CA PHE A 11 -13.25 -2.46 1.22
C PHE A 11 -13.94 -1.28 0.54
N ASP A 12 -15.03 -0.82 1.14
CA ASP A 12 -15.68 0.44 0.78
C ASP A 12 -15.01 1.64 1.45
N THR A 13 -14.48 1.44 2.67
CA THR A 13 -13.77 2.42 3.49
C THR A 13 -12.71 1.74 4.34
N ALA A 14 -11.64 2.45 4.70
CA ALA A 14 -10.64 1.96 5.65
C ALA A 14 -9.89 3.11 6.33
N ASP A 15 -9.87 3.15 7.66
CA ASP A 15 -9.13 4.15 8.43
C ASP A 15 -7.60 3.94 8.38
N HIS A 16 -7.18 2.68 8.13
CA HIS A 16 -5.79 2.24 8.18
C HIS A 16 -5.48 1.39 6.96
N VAL A 17 -4.34 1.65 6.30
CA VAL A 17 -3.84 0.83 5.18
C VAL A 17 -2.43 0.29 5.45
N LEU A 18 -2.13 -0.84 4.82
CA LEU A 18 -0.82 -1.48 4.84
C LEU A 18 -0.14 -1.31 3.47
N LEU A 19 1.13 -0.94 3.46
CA LEU A 19 1.93 -0.83 2.25
C LEU A 19 3.10 -1.81 2.31
N ALA A 20 3.28 -2.62 1.27
CA ALA A 20 4.43 -3.49 1.11
C ALA A 20 4.96 -3.42 -0.32
N THR A 21 6.20 -3.85 -0.54
CA THR A 21 6.72 -4.03 -1.90
C THR A 21 6.27 -5.37 -2.47
N GLY A 22 5.89 -5.38 -3.75
CA GLY A 22 5.62 -6.64 -4.47
C GLY A 22 6.89 -7.45 -4.81
N LEU A 23 8.07 -6.83 -4.75
CA LEU A 23 9.34 -7.46 -5.16
C LEU A 23 9.97 -8.30 -4.03
N LYS A 24 9.76 -7.91 -2.78
CA LYS A 24 10.16 -8.66 -1.59
C LYS A 24 8.90 -9.13 -0.87
N PHE A 25 8.28 -10.15 -1.46
CA PHE A 25 6.90 -10.57 -1.17
C PHE A 25 6.67 -11.10 0.25
N SER A 26 7.71 -11.40 1.04
CA SER A 26 7.55 -11.93 2.40
C SER A 26 6.76 -10.98 3.31
N ASP A 27 7.00 -9.68 3.19
CA ASP A 27 6.32 -8.66 4.00
C ASP A 27 4.85 -8.51 3.56
N ALA A 28 4.60 -8.55 2.25
CA ALA A 28 3.25 -8.55 1.69
C ALA A 28 2.47 -9.82 2.08
N LEU A 29 3.13 -10.97 2.10
CA LEU A 29 2.52 -12.24 2.50
C LEU A 29 2.11 -12.21 3.97
N ALA A 30 3.01 -11.79 4.87
CA ALA A 30 2.67 -11.59 6.28
C ALA A 30 1.55 -10.55 6.46
N GLY A 31 1.63 -9.44 5.71
CA GLY A 31 0.63 -8.39 5.67
C GLY A 31 -0.76 -8.88 5.28
N SER A 32 -0.86 -9.78 4.30
CA SER A 32 -2.16 -10.33 3.86
C SER A 32 -2.88 -11.14 4.92
N ALA A 33 -2.14 -11.79 5.83
CA ALA A 33 -2.72 -12.52 6.96
C ALA A 33 -3.06 -11.58 8.14
N TYR A 34 -2.34 -10.46 8.25
CA TYR A 34 -2.53 -9.48 9.33
C TYR A 34 -3.63 -8.45 9.04
N GLY A 35 -3.68 -7.90 7.83
CA GLY A 35 -4.60 -6.83 7.42
C GLY A 35 -6.07 -7.09 7.75
N PRO A 36 -6.64 -8.27 7.44
CA PRO A 36 -8.03 -8.58 7.78
C PRO A 36 -8.34 -8.58 9.29
N ARG A 37 -7.33 -8.67 10.16
CA ARG A 37 -7.55 -8.64 11.62
C ARG A 37 -7.72 -7.22 12.16
N ILE A 38 -7.36 -6.22 11.36
CA ILE A 38 -7.40 -4.80 11.71
C ILE A 38 -8.18 -3.99 10.67
N ASP A 39 -8.98 -4.66 9.83
CA ASP A 39 -9.75 -4.08 8.73
C ASP A 39 -8.94 -3.15 7.83
N ALA A 40 -7.67 -3.51 7.58
CA ALA A 40 -6.74 -2.70 6.80
C ALA A 40 -6.42 -3.34 5.44
N PRO A 41 -6.75 -2.68 4.30
CA PRO A 41 -6.36 -3.15 2.99
C PRO A 41 -4.85 -3.11 2.82
N LEU A 42 -4.31 -4.11 2.12
CA LEU A 42 -2.90 -4.20 1.77
C LEU A 42 -2.69 -3.74 0.32
N PHE A 43 -1.84 -2.75 0.12
CA PHE A 43 -1.40 -2.33 -1.20
C PHE A 43 0.04 -2.77 -1.47
N THR A 44 0.28 -3.21 -2.71
CA THR A 44 1.64 -3.40 -3.22
C THR A 44 2.08 -2.15 -3.98
N VAL A 45 3.25 -1.64 -3.60
CA VAL A 45 3.85 -0.42 -4.17
C VAL A 45 5.26 -0.70 -4.72
N LYS A 46 5.86 0.29 -5.39
CA LYS A 46 7.29 0.21 -5.75
C LYS A 46 8.14 0.54 -4.53
N ALA A 47 9.42 0.20 -4.58
CA ALA A 47 10.35 0.45 -3.48
C ALA A 47 10.62 1.96 -3.29
N ASP A 48 10.51 2.75 -4.35
CA ASP A 48 10.93 4.14 -4.43
C ASP A 48 9.77 5.14 -4.63
N CYS A 49 8.56 4.67 -4.92
CA CYS A 49 7.40 5.54 -5.09
C CYS A 49 6.07 4.78 -5.00
N ILE A 50 4.99 5.52 -4.81
CA ILE A 50 3.63 4.98 -4.80
C ILE A 50 2.95 5.34 -6.13
N PRO A 51 2.42 4.36 -6.90
CA PRO A 51 1.65 4.67 -8.10
C PRO A 51 0.48 5.62 -7.78
N ALA A 52 0.26 6.64 -8.61
CA ALA A 52 -0.78 7.65 -8.37
C ALA A 52 -2.19 7.04 -8.18
N ALA A 53 -2.52 6.00 -8.95
CA ALA A 53 -3.78 5.28 -8.80
C ALA A 53 -3.91 4.54 -7.44
N THR A 54 -2.81 4.17 -6.81
CA THR A 54 -2.83 3.60 -5.45
C THR A 54 -3.07 4.69 -4.42
N LEU A 55 -2.43 5.86 -4.54
CA LEU A 55 -2.68 6.99 -3.65
C LEU A 55 -4.14 7.45 -3.71
N ALA A 56 -4.67 7.62 -4.91
CA ALA A 56 -6.07 8.01 -5.11
C ALA A 56 -7.03 7.05 -4.41
N GLN A 57 -6.82 5.73 -4.53
CA GLN A 57 -7.68 4.75 -3.86
C GLN A 57 -7.53 4.78 -2.33
N ILE A 58 -6.33 5.03 -1.80
CA ILE A 58 -6.10 5.20 -0.35
C ILE A 58 -6.86 6.43 0.17
N GLU A 59 -6.86 7.52 -0.60
CA GLU A 59 -7.62 8.74 -0.29
C GLU A 59 -9.13 8.51 -0.36
N GLU A 60 -9.62 7.81 -1.40
CA GLU A 60 -11.04 7.45 -1.56
C GLU A 60 -11.56 6.58 -0.42
N LEU A 61 -10.72 5.66 0.10
CA LEU A 61 -11.04 4.83 1.26
C LEU A 61 -11.11 5.63 2.57
N GLY A 62 -10.63 6.88 2.60
CA GLY A 62 -10.63 7.74 3.78
C GLY A 62 -9.53 7.43 4.79
N ALA A 63 -8.44 6.77 4.37
CA ALA A 63 -7.40 6.32 5.28
C ALA A 63 -6.61 7.47 5.91
N THR A 64 -6.45 7.42 7.23
CA THR A 64 -5.67 8.41 8.01
C THR A 64 -4.38 7.83 8.57
N LYS A 65 -4.26 6.50 8.55
CA LYS A 65 -3.09 5.77 9.05
C LYS A 65 -2.51 4.88 7.98
N VAL A 66 -1.19 4.88 7.89
CA VAL A 66 -0.42 4.03 6.98
C VAL A 66 0.60 3.24 7.78
N THR A 67 0.75 1.94 7.49
CA THR A 67 1.84 1.13 8.01
C THR A 67 2.65 0.55 6.87
N LEU A 68 3.95 0.81 6.91
CA LEU A 68 4.93 0.26 5.98
C LEU A 68 5.39 -1.10 6.50
N LEU A 69 5.16 -2.14 5.71
CA LEU A 69 5.63 -3.49 5.97
C LEU A 69 6.91 -3.71 5.17
N GLY A 70 8.03 -3.60 5.89
CA GLY A 70 9.37 -3.74 5.34
C GLY A 70 10.29 -2.61 5.80
N GLY A 71 11.58 -2.90 5.89
CA GLY A 71 12.58 -1.90 6.27
C GLY A 71 12.99 -0.97 5.11
N PRO A 72 13.93 -0.03 5.35
CA PRO A 72 14.41 0.93 4.35
C PRO A 72 14.97 0.32 3.06
N ALA A 73 15.42 -0.94 3.13
CA ALA A 73 15.92 -1.70 1.97
C ALA A 73 14.80 -2.28 1.08
N SER A 74 13.55 -2.28 1.55
CA SER A 74 12.36 -2.75 0.84
C SER A 74 11.47 -1.58 0.40
N LEU A 75 11.35 -0.57 1.27
CA LEU A 75 10.58 0.65 1.07
C LEU A 75 11.45 1.83 1.46
N SER A 76 11.80 2.65 0.47
CA SER A 76 12.65 3.82 0.67
C SER A 76 11.91 4.94 1.42
N VAL A 77 12.67 5.98 1.79
CA VAL A 77 12.14 7.20 2.41
C VAL A 77 11.05 7.85 1.56
N ALA A 78 11.16 7.80 0.23
CA ALA A 78 10.15 8.36 -0.66
C ALA A 78 8.77 7.71 -0.47
N VAL A 79 8.70 6.40 -0.17
CA VAL A 79 7.42 5.75 0.15
C VAL A 79 6.93 6.17 1.55
N ALA A 80 7.85 6.37 2.50
CA ALA A 80 7.50 6.87 3.83
C ALA A 80 6.96 8.31 3.82
N GLU A 81 7.40 9.11 2.86
CA GLU A 81 6.90 10.45 2.58
C GLU A 81 5.69 10.48 1.64
N LEU A 82 5.16 9.30 1.26
CA LEU A 82 4.01 9.12 0.35
C LEU A 82 4.22 9.75 -1.04
N THR A 83 5.46 9.78 -1.52
CA THR A 83 5.80 10.34 -2.84
C THR A 83 5.18 9.52 -3.96
N SER A 84 4.43 10.21 -4.83
CA SER A 84 3.83 9.61 -6.02
C SER A 84 4.88 9.28 -7.07
N CYS A 85 4.72 8.18 -7.80
CA CYS A 85 5.55 7.87 -8.96
C CYS A 85 5.33 8.91 -10.06
N GLU A 86 6.41 9.55 -10.52
CA GLU A 86 6.35 10.43 -11.67
C GLU A 86 5.88 9.68 -12.93
N PRO A 87 5.00 10.28 -13.76
CA PRO A 87 4.65 9.70 -15.04
C PRO A 87 5.92 9.61 -15.88
N ARG A 88 6.21 8.40 -16.38
CA ARG A 88 7.32 8.20 -17.30
C ARG A 88 6.97 8.94 -18.59
N ALA A 89 7.73 10.00 -18.91
CA ALA A 89 7.64 10.73 -20.17
C ALA A 89 7.85 9.81 -21.38
#